data_AF-A0A960AY85-F1
#
_entry.id   AF-A0A960AY85-F1
#
_cell.length_a   1.000
_cell.length_b   1.000
_cell.length_c   1.000
_cell.angle_alpha   90.00
_cell.angle_beta   90.00
_cell.angle_gamma   90.00
#
_symmetry.space_group_name_H-M   'P 1'
#
loop_
_entity.id
_entity.type
_entity.pdbx_description
1 polymer ?
#
loop_
_entity_poly.entity_id
_entity_poly.type
_entity_poly.pdbx_seq_one_letter_code
_entity_poly.pdbx_strand_id
1 'polypeptide(L)'
;GGRFDGWSEHFSFERWEACAARELARVGVDLDWFTTRERDYDEILPWDHLDSGLDKDWLWADWQEAIDPDGADVEDCRWTPCYDCGVCPEMGTETQIGPTGQMLLPLSVV
;
A
#
# COMPACT_ATOMS: atom_id res chain seq x y z
N GLY A 1 -18.36 17.85 -0.82
CA GLY A 1 -18.64 17.38 0.55
C GLY A 1 -19.70 18.24 1.21
N GLY A 2 -20.15 17.84 2.38
CA GLY A 2 -21.01 18.57 3.29
C GLY A 2 -20.26 19.08 4.53
N ARG A 3 -21.00 19.77 5.40
CA ARG A 3 -20.51 20.17 6.71
C ARG A 3 -20.48 18.94 7.61
N PHE A 4 -19.40 18.79 8.38
CA PHE A 4 -19.20 17.67 9.31
C PHE A 4 -19.05 16.29 8.64
N ASP A 5 -18.61 16.22 7.38
CA ASP A 5 -18.38 14.96 6.65
C ASP A 5 -17.32 14.03 7.28
N GLY A 6 -16.51 14.51 8.24
CA GLY A 6 -15.56 13.69 8.99
C GLY A 6 -16.17 12.90 10.16
N TRP A 7 -17.44 13.12 10.48
CA TRP A 7 -18.17 12.37 11.52
C TRP A 7 -19.17 11.43 10.87
N SER A 8 -19.07 10.13 11.20
CA SER A 8 -19.83 9.07 10.54
C SER A 8 -21.35 9.29 10.60
N GLU A 9 -21.87 9.89 11.67
CA GLU A 9 -23.29 10.21 11.83
C GLU A 9 -23.80 11.32 10.88
N HIS A 10 -22.89 12.07 10.25
CA HIS A 10 -23.21 13.15 9.31
C HIS A 10 -22.72 12.87 7.89
N PHE A 11 -21.87 11.86 7.72
CA PHE A 11 -21.35 11.45 6.43
C PHE A 11 -22.47 10.91 5.53
N SER A 12 -22.45 11.33 4.26
CA SER A 12 -23.32 10.81 3.21
C SER A 12 -22.47 10.54 1.99
N PHE A 13 -22.28 9.25 1.68
CA PHE A 13 -21.48 8.81 0.54
C PHE A 13 -22.03 9.35 -0.78
N GLU A 14 -23.34 9.25 -0.99
CA GLU A 14 -24.02 9.78 -2.19
C GLU A 14 -23.73 11.28 -2.40
N ARG A 15 -23.81 12.09 -1.33
CA ARG A 15 -23.47 13.52 -1.42
C ARG A 15 -22.00 13.73 -1.73
N TRP A 16 -21.12 12.95 -1.12
CA TRP A 16 -19.68 13.04 -1.36
C TRP A 16 -19.36 12.73 -2.83
N GLU A 17 -19.87 11.63 -3.35
CA GLU A 17 -19.67 11.14 -4.72
C GLU A 17 -20.22 12.14 -5.75
N ALA A 18 -21.47 12.60 -5.58
CA ALA A 18 -22.07 13.59 -6.46
C ALA A 18 -21.28 14.92 -6.49
N CYS A 19 -20.74 15.35 -5.35
CA CYS A 19 -19.87 16.53 -5.31
C CYS A 19 -18.53 16.26 -6.01
N ALA A 20 -17.90 15.12 -5.73
CA ALA A 20 -16.60 14.76 -6.29
C ALA A 20 -16.68 14.68 -7.82
N ALA A 21 -17.63 13.90 -8.37
CA ALA A 21 -17.84 13.77 -9.81
C ALA A 21 -18.08 15.13 -10.49
N ARG A 22 -18.90 16.00 -9.88
CA ARG A 22 -19.22 17.33 -10.46
C ARG A 22 -18.03 18.28 -10.49
N GLU A 23 -17.22 18.31 -9.44
CA GLU A 23 -16.12 19.27 -9.33
C GLU A 23 -14.84 18.76 -10.01
N LEU A 24 -14.53 17.46 -9.92
CA LEU A 24 -13.35 16.85 -10.54
C LEU A 24 -13.42 16.87 -12.07
N ALA A 25 -14.60 16.67 -12.65
CA ALA A 25 -14.80 16.73 -14.10
C ALA A 25 -14.37 18.07 -14.71
N ARG A 26 -14.41 19.17 -13.95
CA ARG A 26 -14.02 20.51 -14.42
C ARG A 26 -12.51 20.65 -14.63
N VAL A 27 -11.72 19.81 -13.97
CA VAL A 27 -10.26 19.77 -14.10
C VAL A 27 -9.79 18.53 -14.88
N GLY A 28 -10.71 17.83 -15.55
CA GLY A 28 -10.40 16.64 -16.33
C GLY A 28 -10.07 15.41 -15.48
N VAL A 29 -10.51 15.38 -14.21
CA VAL A 29 -10.33 14.23 -13.32
C VAL A 29 -11.63 13.45 -13.25
N ASP A 30 -11.55 12.15 -13.51
CA ASP A 30 -12.68 11.22 -13.45
C ASP A 30 -12.61 10.40 -12.16
N LEU A 31 -13.69 10.40 -11.37
CA LEU A 31 -13.69 9.75 -10.06
C LEU A 31 -13.51 8.22 -10.16
N ASP A 32 -14.19 7.58 -11.11
CA ASP A 32 -14.19 6.13 -11.26
C ASP A 32 -12.82 5.65 -11.74
N TRP A 33 -12.21 6.43 -12.65
CA TRP A 33 -10.86 6.16 -13.15
C TRP A 33 -9.81 6.10 -12.04
N PHE A 34 -9.94 6.89 -10.98
CA PHE A 34 -8.98 6.88 -9.86
C PHE A 34 -9.30 5.86 -8.78
N THR A 35 -10.56 5.40 -8.66
CA THR A 35 -11.03 4.66 -7.49
C THR A 35 -11.43 3.20 -7.75
N THR A 36 -11.87 2.84 -8.95
CA THR A 36 -12.51 1.51 -9.19
C THR A 36 -11.94 0.71 -10.34
N ARG A 37 -11.12 1.31 -11.21
CA ARG A 37 -10.54 0.57 -12.34
C ARG A 37 -9.52 -0.47 -11.87
N GLU A 38 -9.40 -1.52 -12.65
CA GLU A 38 -8.25 -2.42 -12.57
C GLU A 38 -6.96 -1.69 -12.97
N ARG A 39 -5.84 -2.16 -12.41
CA ARG A 39 -4.51 -1.62 -12.66
C ARG A 39 -3.63 -2.68 -13.29
N ASP A 40 -2.73 -2.23 -14.15
CA ASP A 40 -1.74 -3.07 -14.81
C ASP A 40 -0.36 -2.80 -14.22
N TYR A 41 0.54 -3.79 -14.22
CA TYR A 41 1.88 -3.61 -13.67
C TYR A 41 2.70 -2.57 -14.43
N ASP A 42 2.52 -2.50 -15.76
CA ASP A 42 3.32 -1.67 -16.66
C ASP A 42 2.88 -0.20 -16.68
N GLU A 43 1.83 0.16 -15.93
CA GLU A 43 1.36 1.54 -15.85
C GLU A 43 2.11 2.37 -14.79
N ILE A 44 1.84 3.68 -14.79
CA ILE A 44 2.24 4.56 -13.70
C ILE A 44 1.28 4.33 -12.53
N LEU A 45 1.74 3.63 -11.51
CA LEU A 45 0.94 3.28 -10.35
C LEU A 45 0.79 4.49 -9.41
N PRO A 46 -0.29 4.57 -8.61
CA PRO A 46 -0.52 5.68 -7.70
C PRO A 46 0.60 5.89 -6.69
N TRP A 47 1.36 4.86 -6.37
CA TRP A 47 2.49 4.89 -5.43
C TRP A 47 3.85 5.08 -6.10
N ASP A 48 3.96 5.10 -7.43
CA ASP A 48 5.25 5.23 -8.14
C ASP A 48 5.98 6.56 -7.85
N HIS A 49 5.25 7.57 -7.35
CA HIS A 49 5.81 8.86 -6.96
C HIS A 49 6.26 8.92 -5.49
N LEU A 50 6.03 7.85 -4.72
CA LEU A 50 6.42 7.76 -3.32
C LEU A 50 7.81 7.15 -3.21
N ASP A 51 8.62 7.71 -2.31
CA ASP A 51 9.92 7.16 -1.96
C ASP A 51 9.89 6.75 -0.49
N SER A 52 9.53 5.48 -0.26
CA SER A 52 9.52 4.85 1.06
C SER A 52 10.61 3.78 1.22
N GLY A 53 11.51 3.68 0.24
CA GLY A 53 12.49 2.60 0.12
C GLY A 53 11.88 1.22 -0.18
N LEU A 54 10.60 1.14 -0.54
CA LEU A 54 9.98 -0.12 -0.97
C LEU A 54 10.29 -0.38 -2.45
N ASP A 55 10.62 -1.62 -2.79
CA ASP A 55 10.76 -2.03 -4.18
C ASP A 55 9.40 -2.03 -4.89
N LYS A 56 9.36 -1.49 -6.12
CA LYS A 56 8.13 -1.44 -6.93
C LYS A 56 7.54 -2.84 -7.14
N ASP A 57 8.38 -3.83 -7.39
CA ASP A 57 7.97 -5.22 -7.61
C ASP A 57 7.33 -5.83 -6.36
N TRP A 58 7.88 -5.51 -5.19
CA TRP A 58 7.32 -5.94 -3.91
C TRP A 58 5.96 -5.29 -3.67
N LEU A 59 5.84 -3.97 -3.86
CA LEU A 59 4.58 -3.25 -3.70
C LEU A 59 3.48 -3.76 -4.65
N TRP A 60 3.87 -4.12 -5.87
CA TRP A 60 2.93 -4.73 -6.81
C TRP A 60 2.45 -6.10 -6.35
N ALA A 61 3.35 -6.97 -5.91
CA ALA A 61 3.00 -8.29 -5.39
C ALA A 61 2.09 -8.18 -4.16
N ASP A 62 2.45 -7.29 -3.22
CA ASP A 62 1.64 -6.99 -2.03
C ASP A 62 0.25 -6.46 -2.40
N TRP A 63 0.16 -5.57 -3.39
CA TRP A 63 -1.14 -5.09 -3.88
C TRP A 63 -1.99 -6.21 -4.48
N GLN A 64 -1.41 -7.12 -5.25
CA GLN A 64 -2.11 -8.28 -5.81
C GLN A 64 -2.64 -9.21 -4.71
N GLU A 65 -1.85 -9.44 -3.66
CA GLU A 65 -2.28 -10.26 -2.52
C GLU A 65 -3.36 -9.55 -1.69
N ALA A 66 -3.26 -8.23 -1.49
CA ALA A 66 -4.25 -7.45 -0.75
C ALA A 66 -5.63 -7.39 -1.42
N ILE A 67 -5.72 -7.53 -2.74
CA ILE A 67 -6.99 -7.59 -3.48
C ILE A 67 -7.50 -9.02 -3.70
N ASP A 68 -6.68 -10.03 -3.41
CA ASP A 68 -7.09 -11.44 -3.44
C ASP A 68 -7.99 -11.73 -2.23
N PRO A 69 -9.22 -12.22 -2.42
CA PRO A 69 -10.10 -12.64 -1.32
C PRO A 69 -9.48 -13.71 -0.39
N ASP A 70 -8.54 -14.51 -0.90
CA ASP A 70 -7.80 -15.53 -0.15
C ASP A 70 -6.41 -15.05 0.31
N GLY A 71 -6.05 -13.79 0.03
CA GLY A 71 -4.77 -13.18 0.39
C GLY A 71 -4.61 -12.96 1.90
N ALA A 72 -3.35 -12.82 2.32
CA ALA A 72 -2.99 -12.58 3.72
C ALA A 72 -2.42 -11.18 3.93
N ASP A 73 -2.74 -10.58 5.08
CA ASP A 73 -2.11 -9.32 5.51
C ASP A 73 -0.62 -9.55 5.81
N VAL A 74 0.22 -8.58 5.46
CA VAL A 74 1.65 -8.59 5.82
C VAL A 74 1.81 -8.39 7.32
N GLU A 75 2.44 -9.36 7.99
CA GLU A 75 2.73 -9.26 9.42
C GLU A 75 3.92 -8.33 9.70
N ASP A 76 4.05 -7.90 10.96
CA ASP A 76 5.18 -7.07 11.39
C ASP A 76 6.52 -7.81 11.24
N CYS A 77 7.32 -7.37 10.27
CA CYS A 77 8.62 -7.94 9.91
C CYS A 77 9.69 -7.83 11.01
N ARG A 78 9.41 -7.13 12.12
CA ARG A 78 10.28 -7.12 13.31
C ARG A 78 10.12 -8.38 14.14
N TRP A 79 8.98 -9.07 14.04
CA TRP A 79 8.66 -10.27 14.81
C TRP A 79 8.55 -11.53 13.95
N THR A 80 8.51 -11.36 12.64
CA THR A 80 8.41 -12.42 11.63
C THR A 80 9.64 -12.40 10.71
N PRO A 81 9.87 -13.43 9.89
CA PRO A 81 10.93 -13.39 8.88
C PRO A 81 10.80 -12.18 7.94
N CYS A 82 11.94 -11.70 7.42
CA CYS A 82 11.97 -10.59 6.49
C CYS A 82 11.25 -10.94 5.17
N TYR A 83 10.46 -10.00 4.64
CA TYR A 83 9.77 -10.10 3.34
C TYR A 83 10.58 -9.60 2.15
N ASP A 84 11.82 -9.15 2.39
CA ASP A 84 12.72 -8.60 1.37
C ASP A 84 12.10 -7.44 0.56
N CYS A 85 11.45 -6.51 1.27
CA CYS A 85 10.69 -5.41 0.65
C CYS A 85 11.53 -4.21 0.17
N GLY A 86 12.86 -4.25 0.33
CA GLY A 86 13.78 -3.16 -0.04
C GLY A 86 14.02 -2.08 1.03
N VAL A 87 13.12 -1.89 2.00
CA VAL A 87 13.20 -0.75 2.95
C VAL A 87 14.49 -0.74 3.76
N CYS A 88 14.85 -1.89 4.36
CA CYS A 88 16.03 -1.96 5.22
C CYS A 88 17.34 -1.63 4.48
N PRO A 89 17.64 -2.25 3.32
CA PRO A 89 18.85 -1.91 2.56
C PRO A 89 18.82 -0.49 1.99
N GLU A 90 17.69 -0.01 1.43
CA GLU A 90 17.61 1.33 0.84
C GLU A 90 17.82 2.42 1.89
N MET A 91 17.33 2.21 3.11
CA MET A 91 17.49 3.14 4.23
C MET A 91 18.82 2.96 4.99
N GLY A 92 19.68 2.02 4.58
CA GLY A 92 20.95 1.74 5.25
C GLY A 92 20.78 1.23 6.69
N THR A 93 19.67 0.54 6.98
CA THR A 93 19.35 0.01 8.30
C THR A 93 19.60 -1.49 8.38
N GLU A 94 20.13 -1.96 9.51
CA GLU A 94 20.29 -3.39 9.76
C GLU A 94 18.94 -4.03 10.10
N THR A 95 18.63 -5.17 9.48
CA THR A 95 17.44 -5.96 9.80
C THR A 95 17.57 -6.53 11.21
N GLN A 96 16.81 -5.99 12.16
CA GLN A 96 16.73 -6.49 13.53
C GLN A 96 15.51 -7.42 13.64
N ILE A 97 15.76 -8.73 13.61
CA ILE A 97 14.72 -9.73 13.88
C ILE A 97 14.63 -9.90 15.39
N GLY A 98 13.45 -9.70 15.97
CA GLY A 98 13.19 -9.96 17.39
C GLY A 98 13.58 -11.38 17.80
N PRO A 99 13.75 -11.68 19.10
CA PRO A 99 14.21 -12.99 19.54
C PRO A 99 13.27 -14.10 19.05
N THR A 100 13.67 -14.81 18.00
CA THR A 100 12.88 -15.86 17.34
C THR A 100 12.77 -17.12 18.20
N GLY A 101 13.52 -17.20 19.31
CA GLY A 101 13.74 -18.44 20.06
C GLY A 101 14.51 -19.51 19.27
N GLN A 102 14.93 -19.20 18.05
CA GLN A 102 15.66 -20.10 17.17
C GLN A 102 17.14 -19.74 17.15
N MET A 103 17.99 -20.76 17.31
CA MET A 103 19.42 -20.61 17.10
C MET A 103 19.68 -20.62 15.59
N LEU A 104 19.85 -19.43 15.00
CA LEU A 104 20.21 -19.30 13.60
C LEU A 104 21.62 -19.85 13.40
N LEU A 105 21.75 -20.88 12.56
CA LEU A 105 23.05 -21.43 12.16
C LEU A 105 23.84 -20.33 11.42
N PRO A 106 25.17 -20.23 11.61
CA PRO A 106 25.96 -19.21 10.94
C PRO A 106 25.88 -19.41 9.42
N LEU A 107 25.23 -18.48 8.73
CA LEU A 107 25.31 -18.38 7.27
C LEU A 107 26.69 -17.82 6.94
N SER A 108 27.49 -18.61 6.21
CA SER A 108 28.68 -18.12 5.55
C SER A 108 28.24 -17.57 4.20
N VAL A 109 28.40 -16.26 4.01
CA VAL A 109 28.31 -15.64 2.69
C VAL A 109 29.49 -16.17 1.87
N VAL A 110 29.21 -16.89 0.79
CA VAL A 110 30.22 -17.33 -0.20
C VAL A 110 30.38 -16.24 -1.25
#